data_AF-A0A6I1JLY8-F1
#
_entry.id   AF-A0A6I1JLY8-F1
#
_cell.length_a   1.000
_cell.length_b   1.000
_cell.length_c   1.000
_cell.angle_alpha   90.00
_cell.angle_beta   90.00
_cell.angle_gamma   90.00
#
_symmetry.space_group_name_H-M   'P 1'
#
loop_
_entity.id
_entity.type
_entity.pdbx_description
1 polymer ?
#
loop_
_entity_poly.entity_id
_entity_poly.type
_entity_poly.pdbx_seq_one_letter_code
_entity_poly.pdbx_strand_id
1 'polypeptide(L)'
;MSALHLALKPFETAFSYVGRLGVRLLRHMHEYLYDIGVGSADVVAGDEAALQQIAKIGGCDFHALEWSTPRRTGANHALMGHTWPKSSLLRETLRWCPACVADDIDEAPPRLLPHAAAYGRAIWLCRSIRTCPKHGIVLREAKPALARAHDIVLAMRTAPKAEPVRRDASPLETYL
;
A
#
# COMPACT_ATOMS: atom_id res chain seq x y z
N MET A 1 11.06 -23.74 2.11
CA MET A 1 10.47 -22.37 2.13
C MET A 1 10.01 -22.09 3.55
N SER A 2 10.63 -21.13 4.23
CA SER A 2 10.33 -20.84 5.64
C SER A 2 8.92 -20.23 5.78
N ALA A 3 8.23 -20.54 6.88
CA ALA A 3 6.85 -20.13 7.16
C ALA A 3 6.64 -18.59 7.26
N LEU A 4 7.73 -17.81 7.24
CA LEU A 4 7.73 -16.35 7.34
C LEU A 4 7.64 -15.61 6.00
N HIS A 5 7.88 -16.25 4.86
CA HIS A 5 7.90 -15.53 3.59
C HIS A 5 6.48 -15.28 3.05
N LEU A 6 6.24 -14.06 2.60
CA LEU A 6 5.03 -13.66 1.90
C LEU A 6 5.40 -13.11 0.52
N ALA A 7 4.72 -13.57 -0.52
CA ALA A 7 4.93 -13.04 -1.85
C ALA A 7 4.53 -11.55 -1.90
N LEU A 8 5.44 -10.73 -2.39
CA LEU A 8 5.16 -9.33 -2.73
C LEU A 8 4.11 -9.30 -3.83
N LYS A 9 3.08 -8.47 -3.66
CA LYS A 9 2.01 -8.32 -4.64
C LYS A 9 2.38 -7.24 -5.68
N PRO A 10 1.75 -7.28 -6.87
CA PRO A 10 2.04 -6.29 -7.91
C PRO A 10 1.86 -4.85 -7.43
N PHE A 11 2.88 -4.02 -7.59
CA PHE A 11 2.90 -2.62 -7.17
C PHE A 11 2.63 -2.38 -5.68
N GLU A 12 2.91 -3.37 -4.83
CA GLU A 12 2.70 -3.27 -3.39
C GLU A 12 3.76 -2.39 -2.73
N THR A 13 3.31 -1.46 -1.87
CA THR A 13 4.22 -0.56 -1.14
C THR A 13 4.89 -1.29 0.03
N ALA A 14 6.08 -0.84 0.45
CA ALA A 14 6.78 -1.42 1.59
C ALA A 14 5.94 -1.41 2.89
N PHE A 15 5.21 -0.33 3.15
CA PHE A 15 4.30 -0.24 4.30
C PHE A 15 3.20 -1.31 4.26
N SER A 16 2.56 -1.50 3.11
CA SER A 16 1.58 -2.57 2.93
C SER A 16 2.20 -3.94 3.16
N TYR A 17 3.36 -4.18 2.55
CA TYR A 17 4.03 -5.47 2.61
C TYR A 17 4.41 -5.86 4.04
N VAL A 18 5.01 -4.92 4.79
CA VAL A 18 5.35 -5.09 6.21
C VAL A 18 4.09 -5.30 7.06
N GLY A 19 3.00 -4.55 6.80
CA GLY A 19 1.74 -4.74 7.51
C GLY A 19 1.19 -6.16 7.36
N ARG A 20 1.23 -6.71 6.13
CA ARG A 20 0.81 -8.09 5.88
C ARG A 20 1.75 -9.13 6.51
N LEU A 21 3.07 -8.88 6.55
CA LEU A 21 4.02 -9.73 7.26
C LEU A 21 3.74 -9.73 8.77
N GLY A 22 3.56 -8.55 9.39
CA GLY A 22 3.27 -8.42 10.81
C GLY A 22 1.99 -9.17 11.22
N VAL A 23 0.95 -9.06 10.40
CA VAL A 23 -0.31 -9.78 10.60
C VAL A 23 -0.13 -11.30 10.65
N ARG A 24 0.74 -11.88 9.81
CA ARG A 24 1.02 -13.33 9.86
C ARG A 24 1.68 -13.76 11.16
N LEU A 25 2.34 -12.83 11.83
CA LEU A 25 3.03 -13.03 13.09
C LEU A 25 2.23 -12.51 14.29
N LEU A 26 0.97 -12.10 14.08
CA LEU A 26 0.11 -11.49 15.10
C LEU A 26 0.75 -10.25 15.75
N ARG A 27 1.51 -9.48 14.96
CA ARG A 27 2.15 -8.23 15.37
C ARG A 27 1.51 -7.05 14.67
N HIS A 28 1.46 -5.92 15.36
CA HIS A 28 1.20 -4.66 14.69
C HIS A 28 2.40 -4.27 13.83
N MET A 29 2.16 -3.58 12.73
CA MET A 29 3.20 -3.23 11.76
C MET A 29 4.40 -2.49 12.38
N HIS A 30 4.16 -1.54 13.29
CA HIS A 30 5.25 -0.81 13.96
C HIS A 30 6.07 -1.70 14.91
N GLU A 31 5.42 -2.63 15.60
CA GLU A 31 6.11 -3.62 16.45
C GLU A 31 6.96 -4.54 15.57
N TYR A 32 6.42 -4.98 14.44
CA TYR A 32 7.17 -5.83 13.53
C TYR A 32 8.37 -5.10 12.92
N LEU A 33 8.22 -3.83 12.53
CA LEU A 33 9.34 -2.98 12.10
C LEU A 33 10.43 -2.87 13.16
N TYR A 34 10.04 -2.67 14.42
CA TYR A 34 10.97 -2.64 15.54
C TYR A 34 11.69 -3.98 15.74
N ASP A 35 10.95 -5.10 15.71
CA ASP A 35 11.51 -6.46 15.85
C ASP A 35 12.55 -6.77 14.76
N ILE A 36 12.35 -6.22 13.56
CA ILE A 36 13.29 -6.38 12.45
C ILE A 36 14.32 -5.26 12.38
N GLY A 37 14.39 -4.35 13.35
CA GLY A 37 15.41 -3.27 13.41
C GLY A 37 15.28 -2.20 12.33
N VAL A 38 14.07 -1.95 11.81
CA VAL A 38 13.80 -0.95 10.77
C VAL A 38 12.96 0.19 11.34
N GLY A 39 13.41 1.44 11.17
CA GLY A 39 12.65 2.62 11.60
C GLY A 39 11.46 2.91 10.69
N SER A 40 10.28 3.18 11.26
CA SER A 40 9.10 3.58 10.45
C SER A 40 9.37 4.84 9.61
N ALA A 41 10.15 5.79 10.14
CA ALA A 41 10.54 7.00 9.42
C ALA A 41 11.40 6.70 8.18
N ASP A 42 12.22 5.65 8.25
CA ASP A 42 13.10 5.23 7.15
C ASP A 42 12.27 4.58 6.04
N VAL A 43 11.28 3.76 6.39
CA VAL A 43 10.30 3.24 5.42
C VAL A 43 9.49 4.38 4.79
N VAL A 44 9.08 5.38 5.59
CA VAL A 44 8.38 6.58 5.08
C VAL A 44 9.27 7.38 4.14
N ALA A 45 10.58 7.45 4.40
CA ALA A 45 11.53 8.11 3.53
C ALA A 45 11.85 7.30 2.27
N GLY A 46 11.53 6.00 2.25
CA GLY A 46 11.99 5.07 1.22
C GLY A 46 13.51 4.91 1.29
N ASP A 47 14.05 4.82 2.49
CA ASP A 47 15.47 4.56 2.71
C ASP A 47 15.87 3.20 2.14
N GLU A 48 17.01 3.16 1.45
CA GLU A 48 17.45 1.99 0.72
C GLU A 48 17.81 0.82 1.65
N ALA A 49 18.52 1.09 2.75
CA ALA A 49 18.93 0.06 3.70
C ALA A 49 17.71 -0.55 4.40
N ALA A 50 16.74 0.29 4.79
CA ALA A 50 15.46 -0.16 5.33
C ALA A 50 14.71 -1.09 4.35
N LEU A 51 14.62 -0.71 3.07
CA LEU A 51 13.94 -1.51 2.04
C LEU A 51 14.68 -2.82 1.74
N GLN A 52 16.00 -2.82 1.69
CA GLN A 52 16.81 -4.04 1.54
C GLN A 52 16.59 -5.01 2.71
N GLN A 53 16.52 -4.49 3.94
CA GLN A 53 16.27 -5.31 5.13
C GLN A 53 14.86 -5.93 5.12
N ILE A 54 13.84 -5.14 4.75
CA ILE A 54 12.47 -5.64 4.56
C ILE A 54 12.44 -6.73 3.48
N ALA A 55 13.08 -6.50 2.34
CA ALA A 55 13.11 -7.45 1.23
C ALA A 55 13.80 -8.76 1.64
N LYS A 56 14.94 -8.67 2.32
CA LYS A 56 15.70 -9.82 2.83
C LYS A 56 14.89 -10.65 3.82
N ILE A 57 14.22 -10.02 4.78
CA ILE A 57 13.47 -10.72 5.83
C ILE A 57 12.15 -11.29 5.31
N GLY A 58 11.44 -10.53 4.46
CA GLY A 58 10.20 -10.97 3.83
C GLY A 58 10.41 -12.01 2.72
N GLY A 59 11.63 -12.11 2.19
CA GLY A 59 11.98 -12.99 1.08
C GLY A 59 11.36 -12.52 -0.24
N CYS A 60 11.32 -11.20 -0.48
CA CYS A 60 10.82 -10.62 -1.73
C CYS A 60 11.92 -9.97 -2.56
N ASP A 61 11.59 -9.66 -3.81
CA ASP A 61 12.49 -8.94 -4.70
C ASP A 61 12.63 -7.47 -4.26
N PHE A 62 13.88 -7.06 -4.02
CA PHE A 62 14.19 -5.71 -3.56
C PHE A 62 13.80 -4.65 -4.59
N HIS A 63 14.09 -4.86 -5.87
CA HIS A 63 13.83 -3.87 -6.91
C HIS A 63 12.33 -3.65 -7.15
N ALA A 64 11.52 -4.70 -7.07
CA ALA A 64 10.06 -4.59 -7.14
C ALA A 64 9.47 -3.84 -5.95
N LEU A 65 10.01 -4.08 -4.74
CA LEU A 65 9.61 -3.38 -3.52
C LEU A 65 9.98 -1.90 -3.59
N GLU A 66 11.20 -1.61 -4.03
CA GLU A 66 11.73 -0.27 -4.24
C GLU A 66 10.92 0.49 -5.29
N TRP A 67 10.68 -0.12 -6.45
CA TRP A 67 9.91 0.46 -7.54
C TRP A 67 8.52 0.94 -7.10
N SER A 68 7.94 0.22 -6.15
CA SER A 68 6.58 0.42 -5.65
C SER A 68 6.52 1.31 -4.40
N THR A 69 7.67 1.76 -3.87
CA THR A 69 7.74 2.53 -2.63
C THR A 69 8.24 3.96 -2.89
N PRO A 70 7.56 5.02 -2.41
CA PRO A 70 8.05 6.37 -2.59
C PRO A 70 9.39 6.60 -1.90
N ARG A 71 10.42 6.95 -2.67
CA ARG A 71 11.76 7.31 -2.15
C ARG A 71 11.96 8.81 -2.19
N ARG A 72 12.35 9.43 -1.09
CA ARG A 72 12.67 10.86 -1.04
C ARG A 72 13.97 11.14 -1.83
N THR A 73 13.90 12.08 -2.77
CA THR A 73 15.00 12.54 -3.62
C THR A 73 15.10 14.06 -3.54
N GLY A 74 15.81 14.56 -2.52
CA GLY A 74 15.84 15.99 -2.20
C GLY A 74 14.44 16.52 -1.85
N ALA A 75 13.94 17.48 -2.64
CA ALA A 75 12.59 18.05 -2.47
C ALA A 75 11.47 17.19 -3.10
N ASN A 76 11.83 16.21 -3.92
CA ASN A 76 10.92 15.37 -4.68
C ASN A 76 10.90 13.94 -4.16
N HIS A 77 10.11 13.09 -4.81
CA HIS A 77 10.06 11.66 -4.56
C HIS A 77 10.20 10.89 -5.87
N ALA A 78 10.95 9.80 -5.86
CA ALA A 78 10.92 8.80 -6.91
C ALA A 78 9.83 7.76 -6.58
N LEU A 79 9.01 7.40 -7.57
CA LEU A 79 8.01 6.34 -7.46
C LEU A 79 7.70 5.81 -8.85
N MET A 80 7.75 4.48 -9.02
CA MET A 80 7.46 3.79 -10.28
C MET A 80 8.19 4.39 -11.50
N GLY A 81 9.48 4.71 -11.33
CA GLY A 81 10.32 5.29 -12.40
C GLY A 81 10.09 6.77 -12.69
N HIS A 82 9.22 7.44 -11.94
CA HIS A 82 8.90 8.86 -12.15
C HIS A 82 9.33 9.71 -10.96
N THR A 83 9.64 10.98 -11.23
CA THR A 83 9.86 12.00 -10.21
C THR A 83 8.56 12.75 -9.92
N TRP A 84 8.16 12.76 -8.66
CA TRP A 84 6.93 13.39 -8.18
C TRP A 84 7.25 14.51 -7.20
N PRO A 85 6.62 15.69 -7.32
CA PRO A 85 6.68 16.68 -6.25
C PRO A 85 5.96 16.13 -5.01
N LYS A 86 6.42 16.55 -3.82
CA LYS A 86 5.83 16.12 -2.54
C LYS A 86 4.30 16.30 -2.50
N SER A 87 3.78 17.37 -3.09
CA SER A 87 2.35 17.68 -3.13
C SER A 87 1.53 16.68 -3.95
N SER A 88 2.13 15.98 -4.92
CA SER A 88 1.43 15.02 -5.78
C SER A 88 1.32 13.63 -5.20
N LEU A 89 2.00 13.34 -4.09
CA LEU A 89 1.87 12.09 -3.36
C LEU A 89 1.15 12.28 -2.03
N LEU A 90 0.25 11.35 -1.73
CA LEU A 90 -0.50 11.24 -0.51
C LEU A 90 0.31 10.42 0.48
N ARG A 91 0.84 11.11 1.48
CA ARG A 91 1.75 10.53 2.47
C ARG A 91 1.08 10.30 3.82
N GLU A 92 0.00 11.01 4.12
CA GLU A 92 -0.71 10.93 5.40
C GLU A 92 -2.16 10.47 5.20
N THR A 93 -2.48 10.02 3.99
CA THR A 93 -3.80 9.67 3.56
C THR A 93 -3.75 8.27 2.99
N LEU A 94 -4.52 7.37 3.56
CA LEU A 94 -4.66 6.03 3.06
C LEU A 94 -5.86 5.96 2.12
N ARG A 95 -5.63 5.49 0.90
CA ARG A 95 -6.70 5.24 -0.09
C ARG A 95 -6.72 3.81 -0.57
N TRP A 96 -7.89 3.32 -0.96
CA TRP A 96 -8.05 1.99 -1.55
C TRP A 96 -9.26 1.89 -2.47
N CYS A 97 -9.23 0.88 -3.34
CA CYS A 97 -10.40 0.47 -4.10
C CYS A 97 -11.11 -0.68 -3.37
N PRO A 98 -12.40 -0.56 -3.00
CA PRO A 98 -13.11 -1.63 -2.30
C PRO A 98 -13.29 -2.90 -3.16
N ALA A 99 -13.37 -2.76 -4.48
CA ALA A 99 -13.45 -3.90 -5.39
C ALA A 99 -12.10 -4.63 -5.51
N CYS A 100 -10.97 -3.92 -5.64
CA CYS A 100 -9.64 -4.56 -5.58
C CYS A 100 -9.44 -5.33 -4.29
N VAL A 101 -9.90 -4.76 -3.18
CA VAL A 101 -9.85 -5.39 -1.87
C VAL A 101 -10.65 -6.68 -1.82
N ALA A 102 -11.87 -6.68 -2.39
CA ALA A 102 -12.71 -7.88 -2.45
C ALA A 102 -12.04 -8.95 -3.32
N ASP A 103 -11.58 -8.59 -4.53
CA ASP A 103 -10.83 -9.48 -5.41
C ASP A 103 -9.61 -10.10 -4.69
N ASP A 104 -8.83 -9.27 -3.97
CA ASP A 104 -7.63 -9.73 -3.27
C ASP A 104 -7.97 -10.79 -2.19
N ILE A 105 -9.12 -10.65 -1.52
CA ILE A 105 -9.62 -11.60 -0.51
C ILE A 105 -10.17 -12.86 -1.16
N ASP A 106 -10.94 -12.73 -2.24
CA ASP A 106 -11.56 -13.85 -2.94
C ASP A 106 -10.53 -14.73 -3.66
N GLU A 107 -9.46 -14.11 -4.18
CA GLU A 107 -8.32 -14.80 -4.80
C GLU A 107 -7.31 -15.36 -3.77
N ALA A 108 -7.52 -15.11 -2.48
CA ALA A 108 -6.59 -15.52 -1.43
C ALA A 108 -6.56 -17.05 -1.25
N PRO A 109 -5.38 -17.66 -1.02
CA PRO A 109 -5.32 -19.06 -0.63
C PRO A 109 -6.12 -19.32 0.66
N PRO A 110 -6.80 -20.47 0.83
CA PRO A 110 -7.66 -20.73 1.98
C PRO A 110 -7.00 -20.60 3.36
N ARG A 111 -5.66 -20.69 3.43
CA ARG A 111 -4.88 -20.59 4.67
C ARG A 111 -4.36 -19.17 4.96
N LEU A 112 -4.56 -18.22 4.05
CA LEU A 112 -4.17 -16.84 4.26
C LEU A 112 -5.32 -16.10 4.93
N LEU A 113 -5.02 -15.38 6.02
CA LEU A 113 -6.02 -14.54 6.67
C LEU A 113 -6.53 -13.48 5.67
N PRO A 114 -7.85 -13.23 5.56
CA PRO A 114 -8.40 -12.27 4.59
C PRO A 114 -7.74 -10.89 4.63
N HIS A 115 -7.43 -10.42 5.84
CA HIS A 115 -6.78 -9.13 6.05
C HIS A 115 -5.30 -9.13 5.61
N ALA A 116 -4.63 -10.29 5.57
CA ALA A 116 -3.30 -10.44 4.97
C ALA A 116 -3.34 -10.65 3.45
N ALA A 117 -4.53 -10.78 2.85
CA ALA A 117 -4.67 -10.99 1.41
C ALA A 117 -4.66 -9.67 0.63
N ALA A 118 -5.38 -8.67 1.15
CA ALA A 118 -5.41 -7.34 0.57
C ALA A 118 -4.12 -6.57 0.79
N TYR A 119 -3.80 -5.68 -0.16
CA TYR A 119 -2.56 -4.92 -0.17
C TYR A 119 -2.73 -3.52 -0.76
N GLY A 120 -1.89 -2.61 -0.25
CA GLY A 120 -1.78 -1.22 -0.66
C GLY A 120 -0.94 -1.08 -1.91
N ARG A 121 -1.57 -0.58 -2.97
CA ARG A 121 -0.94 -0.36 -4.27
C ARG A 121 -0.32 1.03 -4.33
N ALA A 122 0.86 1.14 -4.94
CA ALA A 122 1.60 2.39 -5.12
C ALA A 122 0.76 3.50 -5.77
N ILE A 123 -0.06 3.15 -6.76
CA ILE A 123 -0.95 4.08 -7.47
C ILE A 123 -1.96 4.79 -6.55
N TRP A 124 -2.31 4.19 -5.40
CA TRP A 124 -3.24 4.81 -4.44
C TRP A 124 -2.61 5.98 -3.69
N LEU A 125 -1.29 6.12 -3.77
CA LEU A 125 -0.56 7.27 -3.23
C LEU A 125 -0.59 8.47 -4.19
N CYS A 126 -0.92 8.29 -5.46
CA CYS A 126 -0.93 9.39 -6.43
C CYS A 126 -2.18 10.27 -6.22
N ARG A 127 -1.99 11.55 -5.87
CA ARG A 127 -3.10 12.50 -5.61
C ARG A 127 -4.05 12.67 -6.79
N SER A 128 -3.50 12.63 -8.01
CA SER A 128 -4.26 12.76 -9.26
C SER A 128 -5.12 11.53 -9.57
N ILE A 129 -4.75 10.36 -9.05
CA ILE A 129 -5.52 9.13 -9.25
C ILE A 129 -6.63 9.10 -8.18
N ARG A 130 -7.86 9.37 -8.63
CA ARG A 130 -9.06 9.38 -7.77
C ARG A 130 -9.98 8.19 -8.01
N THR A 131 -9.79 7.50 -9.12
CA THR A 131 -10.55 6.31 -9.51
C THR A 131 -9.61 5.13 -9.69
N CYS A 132 -10.08 3.94 -9.35
CA CYS A 132 -9.34 2.71 -9.60
C CYS A 132 -9.24 2.47 -11.10
N PRO A 133 -8.03 2.30 -11.69
CA PRO A 133 -7.90 2.00 -13.11
C PRO A 133 -8.42 0.60 -13.48
N LYS A 134 -8.46 -0.35 -12.52
CA LYS A 134 -8.98 -1.71 -12.75
C LYS A 134 -10.52 -1.74 -12.79
N HIS A 135 -11.18 -1.06 -11.85
CA HIS A 135 -12.64 -1.17 -11.65
C HIS A 135 -13.44 0.07 -12.03
N GLY A 136 -12.78 1.20 -12.30
CA GLY A 136 -13.46 2.46 -12.69
C GLY A 136 -14.24 3.16 -11.58
N ILE A 137 -14.04 2.78 -10.31
CA ILE A 137 -14.77 3.33 -9.15
C ILE A 137 -13.91 4.27 -8.33
N VAL A 138 -14.54 5.18 -7.58
CA VAL A 138 -13.83 6.15 -6.73
C VAL A 138 -13.04 5.43 -5.62
N LEU A 139 -11.77 5.83 -5.44
CA LEU A 139 -10.96 5.37 -4.32
C LEU A 139 -11.50 5.92 -3.00
N ARG A 140 -11.67 5.03 -2.03
CA ARG A 140 -12.07 5.38 -0.66
C ARG A 140 -10.87 5.92 0.10
N GLU A 141 -11.13 6.78 1.07
CA GLU A 141 -10.12 7.40 1.91
C GLU A 141 -10.38 7.02 3.38
N ALA A 142 -9.32 6.71 4.12
CA ALA A 142 -9.42 6.35 5.52
C ALA A 142 -9.59 7.60 6.38
N LYS A 143 -10.25 7.46 7.53
CA LYS A 143 -10.22 8.51 8.55
C LYS A 143 -8.77 8.77 8.98
N PRO A 144 -8.40 10.03 9.35
CA PRO A 144 -7.02 10.40 9.66
C PRO A 144 -6.28 9.51 10.67
N ALA A 145 -7.00 9.00 11.68
CA ALA A 145 -6.43 8.09 12.68
C ALA A 145 -5.89 6.77 12.06
N LEU A 146 -6.60 6.21 11.09
CA LEU A 146 -6.19 5.00 10.37
C LEU A 146 -5.11 5.28 9.32
N ALA A 147 -5.13 6.49 8.73
CA ALA A 147 -4.14 6.88 7.74
C ALA A 147 -2.73 7.05 8.33
N ARG A 148 -2.62 7.57 9.58
CA ARG A 148 -1.36 7.68 10.31
C ARG A 148 -0.71 6.33 10.63
N ALA A 149 -1.51 5.26 10.71
CA ALA A 149 -0.98 3.93 10.93
C ALA A 149 -0.24 3.38 9.70
N HIS A 150 -0.41 3.98 8.51
CA HIS A 150 0.09 3.45 7.23
C HIS A 150 -0.26 1.97 6.97
N ASP A 151 -1.17 1.43 7.77
CA ASP A 151 -1.49 0.02 7.84
C ASP A 151 -2.83 -0.16 7.15
N ILE A 152 -2.74 -0.44 5.84
CA ILE A 152 -3.93 -0.72 5.04
C ILE A 152 -4.67 -1.94 5.54
N VAL A 153 -3.97 -2.91 6.13
CA VAL A 153 -4.57 -4.13 6.67
C VAL A 153 -5.46 -3.79 7.87
N LEU A 154 -4.98 -2.95 8.78
CA LEU A 154 -5.76 -2.47 9.93
C LEU A 154 -6.93 -1.58 9.50
N ALA A 155 -6.70 -0.65 8.58
CA ALA A 155 -7.77 0.21 8.06
C ALA A 155 -8.88 -0.60 7.41
N MET A 156 -8.54 -1.69 6.74
CA MET A 156 -9.50 -2.58 6.10
C MET A 156 -10.29 -3.44 7.08
N ARG A 157 -9.72 -3.83 8.24
CA ARG A 157 -10.48 -4.51 9.31
C ARG A 157 -11.64 -3.67 9.84
N THR A 158 -11.52 -2.35 9.75
CA THR A 158 -12.43 -1.39 10.40
C THR A 158 -13.24 -0.55 9.41
N ALA A 159 -12.93 -0.63 8.12
CA ALA A 159 -13.64 0.10 7.08
C ALA A 159 -15.04 -0.49 6.86
N PRO A 160 -16.11 0.33 6.86
CA PRO A 160 -17.44 -0.15 6.52
C PRO A 160 -17.45 -0.64 5.06
N LYS A 161 -18.17 -1.74 4.79
CA LYS A 161 -18.52 -2.14 3.43
C LYS A 161 -19.24 -0.96 2.78
N ALA A 162 -18.67 -0.44 1.70
CA ALA A 162 -19.24 0.66 0.97
C ALA A 162 -19.49 0.24 -0.47
N GLU A 163 -20.64 0.62 -0.99
CA GLU A 163 -21.02 0.30 -2.35
C GLU A 163 -20.12 1.05 -3.34
N PRO A 164 -19.65 0.38 -4.41
CA PRO A 164 -18.82 1.01 -5.42
C PRO A 164 -19.60 2.13 -6.13
N VAL A 165 -19.15 3.37 -5.98
CA VAL A 165 -19.71 4.52 -6.71
C VAL A 165 -18.80 4.85 -7.88
N ARG A 166 -19.36 4.80 -9.10
CA ARG A 166 -18.70 5.30 -10.31
C ARG A 166 -18.76 6.83 -10.29
N ARG A 167 -17.63 7.49 -10.58
CA ARG A 167 -17.66 8.94 -10.78
C ARG A 167 -18.30 9.23 -12.13
N ASP A 168 -19.12 10.26 -12.20
CA ASP A 168 -19.52 10.83 -13.48
C ASP A 168 -18.29 11.33 -14.25
N ALA A 169 -18.39 11.28 -15.58
CA ALA A 169 -17.38 11.87 -16.44
C ALA A 169 -17.29 13.38 -16.17
N SER A 170 -16.06 13.89 -16.05
CA SER A 170 -15.83 15.33 -15.99
C SER A 170 -16.28 15.96 -17.31
N PRO A 171 -16.72 17.24 -17.32
CA PRO A 171 -16.91 17.98 -18.57
C PRO A 171 -15.69 17.98 -19.49
N LEU A 172 -14.48 17.78 -18.92
CA LEU A 172 -13.24 17.66 -19.68
C LEU A 172 -13.04 16.30 -20.35
N GLU A 173 -13.82 15.29 -19.95
CA GLU A 173 -13.79 13.91 -20.45
C GLU A 173 -14.91 13.65 -21.48
N THR A 174 -15.77 14.64 -21.74
CA THR A 174 -16.93 14.54 -22.64
C THR A 174 -16.78 15.35 -23.94
N TYR A 175 -15.56 15.74 -24.33
CA TYR A 175 -15.31 16.52 -25.56
C TYR A 175 -15.36 15.70 -26.86
N LEU A 176 -16.20 14.67 -26.93
CA LEU A 176 -16.48 13.91 -28.15
C LEU A 176 -17.91 14.16 -28.61
#